data_AF-A0A950PNH5-F1
#
_entry.id   AF-A0A950PNH5-F1
#
_cell.length_a   1.000
_cell.length_b   1.000
_cell.length_c   1.000
_cell.angle_alpha   90.00
_cell.angle_beta   90.00
_cell.angle_gamma   90.00
#
_symmetry.space_group_name_H-M   'P 1'
#
loop_
_entity.id
_entity.type
_entity.pdbx_description
1 polymer ?
#
loop_
_entity_poly.entity_id
_entity_poly.type
_entity_poly.pdbx_seq_one_letter_code
_entity_poly.pdbx_strand_id
1 'polypeptide(L)'
;MDMRSYTTPHGAWVVLGGIHLLNGIAPRRPDDPIVLIRVAPQEVCVPSTTVVIHWDTLGTCLVTALTSQGTPLATGRIDGSALFPDGIAGPAVRTMIGEAAAPGLVPLCYLAEHPGGYHAYAQIHFSPQDACFLRTTREPVGAGLVEELRWLNPALSAHADSALRLNNHRRYFHTHFPGTELEYKYNITPRADIWTSAVTLLKALREGELPDCRPEYRNELQINYFDNHLFDVTGPDSELGYASFIPTIDGRHVLKRKWCTEDTFARREEIAVIDVAPDGLQDYLRAELGLQVRAMPPFRRVRYDIQCESMRTGHVYGIFFDHCSLLEAPDVVLAQCEMEYLRSRSLLNRDQDEVLVEMDRISLWLQDHLTQRGLTKQRTFYSKRTFLREVLAARPELAPGDSPCPLQPEATSMSDALPAQTADSEPHAAAALPATANGSNGQGVTHLTWPRMEELVSRIAVAIRDDGAPQTLIAVLRGGGIPAVWLSHQLGLRDVRGVEVTHTVDDSTNAAKTAQPVAVNPASLGDVTGRDVLIMDDVAGTGHTLAAAARLATDAGARRVRTAVCVVNEDNWTGRLPAEATVTYIGTITHGWVVFPWEGNDEHEH
;
A
#
# COMPACT_ATOMS: atom_id res chain seq x y z
N MET A 1 27.54 -21.02 -19.06
CA MET A 1 27.74 -22.40 -18.56
C MET A 1 26.37 -23.05 -18.60
N ASP A 2 26.20 -23.99 -19.51
CA ASP A 2 24.93 -24.60 -19.88
C ASP A 2 24.43 -25.49 -18.73
N MET A 3 23.30 -25.14 -18.08
CA MET A 3 22.63 -25.95 -17.05
C MET A 3 21.25 -26.37 -17.54
N ARG A 4 21.20 -27.16 -18.61
CA ARG A 4 20.07 -28.05 -18.87
C ARG A 4 20.34 -29.38 -18.15
N SER A 5 20.10 -29.40 -16.84
CA SER A 5 19.97 -30.64 -16.08
C SER A 5 19.17 -30.41 -14.80
N TYR A 6 17.87 -30.72 -14.81
CA TYR A 6 17.16 -31.07 -13.58
C TYR A 6 16.56 -32.47 -13.74
N THR A 7 17.37 -33.40 -13.23
CA THR A 7 17.21 -34.84 -13.09
C THR A 7 16.60 -35.16 -11.72
N THR A 8 15.86 -36.27 -11.67
CA THR A 8 15.11 -36.93 -10.58
C THR A 8 13.76 -36.30 -10.16
N PRO A 9 12.63 -37.05 -10.26
CA PRO A 9 11.36 -36.61 -9.72
C PRO A 9 11.44 -36.59 -8.18
N HIS A 10 11.41 -35.40 -7.60
CA HIS A 10 11.26 -35.22 -6.16
C HIS A 10 9.79 -35.38 -5.74
N GLY A 11 9.55 -35.82 -4.52
CA GLY A 11 8.20 -35.90 -3.95
C GLY A 11 7.60 -34.53 -3.68
N ALA A 12 6.27 -34.44 -3.78
CA ALA A 12 5.52 -33.25 -3.39
C ALA A 12 4.21 -33.63 -2.72
N TRP A 13 3.77 -32.81 -1.78
CA TRP A 13 2.55 -33.07 -1.01
C TRP A 13 1.76 -31.79 -0.75
N VAL A 14 0.44 -31.90 -0.87
CA VAL A 14 -0.48 -30.98 -0.18
C VAL A 14 -0.74 -31.55 1.20
N VAL A 15 -0.46 -30.78 2.23
CA VAL A 15 -0.65 -31.18 3.63
C VAL A 15 -1.93 -30.55 4.13
N LEU A 16 -2.86 -31.37 4.62
CA LEU A 16 -4.03 -30.88 5.32
C LEU A 16 -3.84 -30.95 6.82
N GLY A 17 -4.37 -29.96 7.52
CA GLY A 17 -4.34 -29.88 8.97
C GLY A 17 -5.47 -29.00 9.50
N GLY A 18 -5.57 -28.91 10.83
CA GLY A 18 -6.58 -28.08 11.47
C GLY A 18 -6.37 -26.59 11.20
N ILE A 19 -7.45 -25.88 10.87
CA ILE A 19 -7.47 -24.43 10.63
C ILE A 19 -6.97 -23.62 11.84
N HIS A 20 -7.06 -24.17 13.05
CA HIS A 20 -6.50 -23.54 14.25
C HIS A 20 -4.99 -23.40 14.21
N LEU A 21 -4.30 -24.30 13.50
CA LEU A 21 -2.84 -24.24 13.29
C LEU A 21 -2.47 -23.15 12.29
N LEU A 22 -3.24 -23.03 11.19
CA LEU A 22 -3.04 -21.99 10.18
C LEU A 22 -3.27 -20.59 10.78
N ASN A 23 -4.34 -20.44 11.56
CA ASN A 23 -4.71 -19.14 12.15
C ASN A 23 -3.99 -18.85 13.47
N GLY A 24 -3.27 -19.80 14.05
CA GLY A 24 -2.59 -19.64 15.34
C GLY A 24 -3.53 -19.42 16.54
N ILE A 25 -4.80 -19.84 16.44
CA ILE A 25 -5.82 -19.59 17.48
C ILE A 25 -5.85 -20.64 18.60
N ALA A 26 -5.16 -21.76 18.42
CA ALA A 26 -5.00 -22.79 19.45
C ALA A 26 -3.72 -23.61 19.22
N PRO A 27 -3.10 -24.18 20.27
CA PRO A 27 -1.94 -25.04 20.12
C PRO A 27 -2.32 -26.36 19.43
N ARG A 28 -1.33 -26.98 18.79
CA ARG A 28 -1.45 -28.32 18.21
C ARG A 28 -1.71 -29.38 19.27
N ARG A 29 -2.69 -30.25 19.02
CA ARG A 29 -3.06 -31.37 19.86
C ARG A 29 -2.44 -32.68 19.33
N PRO A 30 -2.07 -33.64 20.19
CA PRO A 30 -1.47 -34.91 19.75
C PRO A 30 -2.33 -35.73 18.78
N ASP A 31 -3.65 -35.58 18.87
CA ASP A 31 -4.67 -36.26 18.07
C ASP A 31 -5.14 -35.45 16.84
N ASP A 32 -4.62 -34.23 16.64
CA ASP A 32 -4.94 -33.43 15.45
C ASP A 32 -4.62 -34.24 14.17
N PRO A 33 -5.54 -34.34 13.20
CA PRO A 33 -5.28 -35.04 11.96
C PRO A 33 -4.31 -34.27 11.07
N ILE A 34 -3.35 -34.99 10.48
CA ILE A 34 -2.47 -34.54 9.42
C ILE A 34 -2.69 -35.45 8.22
N VAL A 35 -3.08 -34.88 7.09
CA VAL A 35 -3.35 -35.64 5.86
C VAL A 35 -2.32 -35.26 4.81
N LEU A 36 -1.52 -36.24 4.38
CA LEU A 36 -0.50 -36.10 3.36
C LEU A 36 -1.08 -36.54 2.01
N ILE A 37 -1.26 -35.60 1.10
CA ILE A 37 -1.77 -35.86 -0.25
C ILE A 37 -0.60 -35.77 -1.21
N ARG A 38 -0.11 -36.92 -1.68
CA ARG A 38 0.99 -36.96 -2.64
C ARG A 38 0.50 -36.48 -4.00
N VAL A 39 1.18 -35.48 -4.54
CA VAL A 39 0.90 -34.87 -5.84
C VAL A 39 2.15 -34.92 -6.73
N ALA A 40 1.98 -34.74 -8.03
CA ALA A 40 3.12 -34.42 -8.89
C ALA A 40 3.70 -33.06 -8.45
N PRO A 41 5.03 -32.83 -8.55
CA PRO A 41 5.61 -31.51 -8.28
C PRO A 41 4.90 -30.41 -9.07
N GLN A 42 4.49 -29.37 -8.36
CA GLN A 42 3.76 -28.22 -8.92
C GLN A 42 4.67 -26.98 -9.03
N GLU A 43 5.92 -27.10 -8.58
CA GLU A 43 6.95 -26.08 -8.74
C GLU A 43 7.26 -25.87 -10.23
N VAL A 44 7.23 -24.61 -10.67
CA VAL A 44 7.58 -24.24 -12.05
C VAL A 44 9.10 -24.19 -12.24
N CYS A 45 9.82 -23.78 -11.19
CA CYS A 45 11.28 -23.81 -11.09
C CYS A 45 11.68 -24.37 -9.72
N VAL A 46 12.91 -24.86 -9.57
CA VAL A 46 13.31 -25.64 -8.39
C VAL A 46 14.45 -24.92 -7.65
N PRO A 47 14.23 -24.37 -6.42
CA PRO A 47 12.96 -24.22 -5.72
C PRO A 47 12.15 -22.97 -6.15
N SER A 48 10.84 -23.14 -6.29
CA SER A 48 9.90 -22.04 -6.56
C SER A 48 9.65 -21.22 -5.29
N THR A 49 9.23 -19.99 -5.45
CA THR A 49 8.74 -19.10 -4.38
C THR A 49 7.21 -19.23 -4.24
N THR A 50 6.49 -19.31 -5.36
CA THR A 50 5.03 -19.46 -5.37
C THR A 50 4.64 -20.77 -6.03
N VAL A 51 3.66 -21.46 -5.45
CA VAL A 51 3.09 -22.70 -5.99
C VAL A 51 1.57 -22.54 -6.02
N VAL A 52 0.97 -22.77 -7.19
CA VAL A 52 -0.48 -22.74 -7.39
C VAL A 52 -0.94 -24.15 -7.72
N ILE A 53 -2.03 -24.58 -7.10
CA ILE A 53 -2.61 -25.90 -7.30
C ILE A 53 -4.06 -25.75 -7.73
N HIS A 54 -4.42 -26.37 -8.85
CA HIS A 54 -5.81 -26.55 -9.28
C HIS A 54 -6.26 -27.97 -8.97
N TRP A 55 -7.31 -28.12 -8.16
CA TRP A 55 -7.69 -29.43 -7.61
C TRP A 55 -8.08 -30.45 -8.68
N ASP A 56 -8.78 -30.00 -9.72
CA ASP A 56 -9.22 -30.80 -10.86
C ASP A 56 -8.08 -31.30 -11.77
N THR A 57 -6.90 -30.65 -11.69
CA THR A 57 -5.72 -31.05 -12.48
C THR A 57 -4.85 -32.11 -11.80
N LEU A 58 -5.05 -32.38 -10.52
CA LEU A 58 -4.20 -33.31 -9.77
C LEU A 58 -4.44 -34.78 -10.13
N GLY A 59 -5.62 -35.10 -10.68
CA GLY A 59 -6.06 -36.47 -10.90
C GLY A 59 -6.09 -37.29 -9.60
N THR A 60 -5.92 -38.61 -9.70
CA THR A 60 -5.98 -39.49 -8.52
C THR A 60 -4.69 -39.45 -7.69
N CYS A 61 -4.80 -38.88 -6.49
CA CYS A 61 -3.72 -38.71 -5.52
C CYS A 61 -3.66 -39.86 -4.50
N LEU A 62 -2.45 -40.21 -4.05
CA LEU A 62 -2.27 -41.09 -2.89
C LEU A 62 -2.41 -40.24 -1.61
N VAL A 63 -3.23 -40.70 -0.67
CA VAL A 63 -3.55 -39.97 0.55
C VAL A 63 -3.23 -40.82 1.77
N THR A 64 -2.45 -40.27 2.70
CA THR A 64 -2.10 -40.90 3.97
C THR A 64 -2.55 -39.98 5.11
N ALA A 65 -3.46 -40.46 5.96
CA ALA A 65 -3.90 -39.75 7.15
C ALA A 65 -3.19 -40.30 8.40
N LEU A 66 -2.65 -39.39 9.20
CA LEU A 66 -1.92 -39.64 10.44
C LEU A 66 -2.46 -38.70 11.53
N THR A 67 -2.18 -38.99 12.79
CA THR A 67 -2.23 -37.96 13.85
C THR A 67 -1.01 -37.05 13.77
N SER A 68 -1.02 -35.93 14.47
CA SER A 68 0.12 -35.00 14.54
C SER A 68 1.37 -35.58 15.22
N GLN A 69 1.24 -36.74 15.86
CA GLN A 69 2.35 -37.55 16.41
C GLN A 69 2.83 -38.64 15.44
N GLY A 70 2.25 -38.75 14.25
CA GLY A 70 2.61 -39.75 13.24
C GLY A 70 1.91 -41.10 13.39
N THR A 71 0.91 -41.22 14.27
CA THR A 71 0.13 -42.46 14.39
C THR A 71 -0.75 -42.64 13.15
N PRO A 72 -0.67 -43.76 12.40
CA PRO A 72 -1.50 -43.96 11.22
C PRO A 72 -3.00 -44.03 11.51
N LEU A 73 -3.80 -43.36 10.68
CA LEU A 73 -5.26 -43.39 10.72
C LEU A 73 -5.84 -44.18 9.53
N ALA A 74 -5.46 -43.79 8.30
CA ALA A 74 -5.96 -44.41 7.08
C ALA A 74 -5.03 -44.12 5.89
N THR A 75 -5.16 -44.92 4.83
CA THR A 75 -4.51 -44.67 3.53
C THR A 75 -5.50 -44.98 2.42
N GLY A 76 -5.46 -44.19 1.35
CA GLY A 76 -6.38 -44.35 0.23
C GLY A 76 -5.94 -43.60 -1.01
N ARG A 77 -6.82 -43.60 -2.02
CA ARG A 77 -6.65 -42.81 -3.24
C ARG A 77 -7.88 -41.93 -3.41
N ILE A 78 -7.67 -40.65 -3.65
CA ILE A 78 -8.74 -39.66 -3.79
C ILE A 78 -8.46 -38.86 -5.05
N ASP A 79 -9.49 -38.65 -5.87
CA ASP A 79 -9.40 -37.75 -7.00
C ASP A 79 -9.26 -36.30 -6.51
N GLY A 80 -8.34 -35.54 -7.09
CA GLY A 80 -8.08 -34.16 -6.72
C GLY A 80 -9.33 -33.30 -6.70
N SER A 81 -10.25 -33.47 -7.66
CA SER A 81 -11.49 -32.70 -7.74
C SER A 81 -12.45 -33.01 -6.58
N ALA A 82 -12.26 -34.12 -5.87
CA ALA A 82 -13.06 -34.56 -4.74
C ALA A 82 -12.44 -34.20 -3.37
N LEU A 83 -11.28 -33.55 -3.34
CA LEU A 83 -10.61 -33.17 -2.08
C LEU A 83 -11.38 -32.07 -1.33
N PHE A 84 -11.84 -31.05 -2.05
CA PHE A 84 -12.50 -29.87 -1.47
C PHE A 84 -13.76 -29.44 -2.24
N PRO A 85 -14.77 -30.31 -2.42
CA PRO A 85 -16.06 -29.87 -2.94
C PRO A 85 -16.58 -28.74 -2.04
N ASP A 86 -16.93 -27.60 -2.64
CA ASP A 86 -17.41 -26.40 -1.93
C ASP A 86 -16.44 -25.82 -0.88
N GLY A 87 -15.14 -26.16 -0.95
CA GLY A 87 -14.11 -25.60 -0.06
C GLY A 87 -14.06 -26.26 1.33
N ILE A 88 -14.72 -27.42 1.49
CA ILE A 88 -14.68 -28.24 2.71
C ILE A 88 -14.15 -29.63 2.37
N ALA A 89 -13.46 -30.28 3.31
CA ALA A 89 -12.91 -31.61 3.08
C ALA A 89 -13.99 -32.56 2.53
N GLY A 90 -13.72 -33.22 1.40
CA GLY A 90 -14.67 -34.08 0.72
C GLY A 90 -14.95 -35.40 1.48
N PRO A 91 -16.05 -36.11 1.16
CA PRO A 91 -16.51 -37.28 1.94
C PRO A 91 -15.44 -38.36 2.17
N ALA A 92 -14.58 -38.60 1.16
CA ALA A 92 -13.49 -39.57 1.27
C ALA A 92 -12.45 -39.14 2.32
N VAL A 93 -12.08 -37.86 2.36
CA VAL A 93 -11.17 -37.31 3.38
C VAL A 93 -11.82 -37.39 4.76
N ARG A 94 -13.11 -37.03 4.89
CA ARG A 94 -13.84 -37.10 6.18
C ARG A 94 -13.88 -38.50 6.76
N THR A 95 -14.16 -39.48 5.90
CA THR A 95 -14.19 -40.90 6.30
C THR A 95 -12.85 -41.37 6.85
N MET A 96 -11.73 -40.84 6.31
CA MET A 96 -10.39 -41.21 6.75
C MET A 96 -10.00 -40.65 8.14
N ILE A 97 -10.51 -39.48 8.52
CA ILE A 97 -10.13 -38.78 9.77
C ILE A 97 -11.24 -38.74 10.84
N GLY A 98 -12.46 -39.14 10.48
CA GLY A 98 -13.66 -39.06 11.32
C GLY A 98 -14.45 -37.75 11.12
N GLU A 99 -15.78 -37.86 11.15
CA GLU A 99 -16.71 -36.74 10.87
C GLU A 99 -16.54 -35.52 11.80
N ALA A 100 -16.12 -35.73 13.05
CA ALA A 100 -15.96 -34.64 14.01
C ALA A 100 -14.75 -33.72 13.72
N ALA A 101 -13.69 -34.25 13.09
CA ALA A 101 -12.46 -33.52 12.81
C ALA A 101 -12.49 -32.84 11.42
N ALA A 102 -13.36 -33.31 10.53
CA ALA A 102 -13.44 -32.88 9.14
C ALA A 102 -13.76 -31.38 8.90
N PRO A 103 -14.66 -30.71 9.65
CA PRO A 103 -15.05 -29.34 9.34
C PRO A 103 -13.92 -28.32 9.48
N GLY A 104 -12.90 -28.62 10.29
CA GLY A 104 -11.76 -27.74 10.52
C GLY A 104 -10.56 -28.01 9.62
N LEU A 105 -10.63 -28.96 8.68
CA LEU A 105 -9.49 -29.39 7.90
C LEU A 105 -9.29 -28.50 6.65
N VAL A 106 -8.11 -27.89 6.53
CA VAL A 106 -7.73 -26.99 5.43
C VAL A 106 -6.34 -27.34 4.89
N PRO A 107 -5.97 -26.91 3.67
CA PRO A 107 -4.60 -27.02 3.18
C PRO A 107 -3.63 -26.21 4.06
N LEU A 108 -2.94 -26.86 4.99
CA LEU A 108 -2.02 -26.19 5.91
C LEU A 108 -0.79 -25.65 5.18
N CYS A 109 -0.20 -26.47 4.32
CA CYS A 109 0.96 -26.10 3.51
C CYS A 109 1.10 -27.00 2.29
N TYR A 110 1.95 -26.58 1.35
CA TYR A 110 2.53 -27.44 0.33
C TYR A 110 3.97 -27.78 0.71
N LEU A 111 4.40 -29.01 0.45
CA LEU A 111 5.76 -29.48 0.65
C LEU A 111 6.36 -29.92 -0.68
N ALA A 112 7.59 -29.53 -0.92
CA ALA A 112 8.43 -30.06 -1.99
C ALA A 112 9.68 -30.70 -1.40
N GLU A 113 9.98 -31.94 -1.78
CA GLU A 113 11.21 -32.63 -1.39
C GLU A 113 12.41 -32.04 -2.12
N HIS A 114 13.48 -31.79 -1.39
CA HIS A 114 14.75 -31.25 -1.88
C HIS A 114 15.91 -31.95 -1.17
N PRO A 115 17.16 -31.87 -1.68
CA PRO A 115 18.31 -32.41 -0.97
C PRO A 115 18.37 -31.87 0.47
N GLY A 116 18.33 -32.77 1.46
CA GLY A 116 18.37 -32.39 2.88
C GLY A 116 17.01 -32.20 3.56
N GLY A 117 15.88 -32.36 2.87
CA GLY A 117 14.55 -32.35 3.49
C GLY A 117 13.46 -31.80 2.58
N TYR A 118 12.65 -30.89 3.11
CA TYR A 118 11.50 -30.33 2.40
C TYR A 118 11.52 -28.81 2.46
N HIS A 119 11.21 -28.16 1.35
CA HIS A 119 10.75 -26.78 1.39
C HIS A 119 9.27 -26.75 1.73
N ALA A 120 8.89 -25.87 2.66
CA ALA A 120 7.50 -25.65 3.05
C ALA A 120 6.97 -24.34 2.48
N TYR A 121 5.70 -24.39 2.08
CA TYR A 121 4.99 -23.28 1.45
C TYR A 121 3.66 -23.08 2.19
N ALA A 122 3.50 -21.91 2.81
CA ALA A 122 2.30 -21.56 3.55
C ALA A 122 1.15 -21.22 2.60
N GLN A 123 -0.06 -21.66 2.93
CA GLN A 123 -1.26 -21.23 2.22
C GLN A 123 -1.45 -19.71 2.38
N ILE A 124 -1.57 -18.99 1.27
CA ILE A 124 -2.00 -17.59 1.25
C ILE A 124 -3.43 -17.44 0.74
N HIS A 125 -3.90 -18.37 -0.08
CA HIS A 125 -5.28 -18.38 -0.59
C HIS A 125 -5.77 -19.82 -0.75
N PHE A 126 -7.06 -20.04 -0.48
CA PHE A 126 -7.75 -21.32 -0.70
C PHE A 126 -9.20 -21.08 -1.18
N SER A 127 -9.63 -21.85 -2.17
CA SER A 127 -11.02 -21.92 -2.61
C SER A 127 -11.39 -23.34 -3.09
N PRO A 128 -12.67 -23.58 -3.44
CA PRO A 128 -13.10 -24.87 -3.99
C PRO A 128 -12.43 -25.26 -5.32
N GLN A 129 -11.76 -24.34 -6.01
CA GLN A 129 -11.13 -24.57 -7.32
C GLN A 129 -9.62 -24.73 -7.22
N ASP A 130 -8.98 -23.98 -6.31
CA ASP A 130 -7.53 -23.91 -6.23
C ASP A 130 -7.02 -23.47 -4.85
N ALA A 131 -5.70 -23.56 -4.67
CA ALA A 131 -4.97 -22.93 -3.59
C ALA A 131 -3.65 -22.35 -4.09
N CYS A 132 -3.21 -21.30 -3.41
CA CYS A 132 -1.92 -20.66 -3.66
C CYS A 132 -1.07 -20.70 -2.39
N PHE A 133 0.17 -21.13 -2.56
CA PHE A 133 1.13 -21.33 -1.48
C PHE A 133 2.40 -20.53 -1.74
N LEU A 134 2.96 -19.95 -0.68
CA LEU A 134 4.17 -19.13 -0.72
C LEU A 134 5.25 -19.75 0.15
N ARG A 135 6.47 -19.90 -0.39
CA ARG A 135 7.59 -20.52 0.31
C ARG A 135 7.95 -19.75 1.57
N THR A 136 8.01 -20.45 2.70
CA THR A 136 8.39 -19.89 4.01
C THR A 136 9.78 -20.32 4.45
N THR A 137 10.28 -21.45 3.97
CA THR A 137 11.60 -21.97 4.32
C THR A 137 12.69 -21.48 3.37
N ARG A 138 13.79 -20.97 3.91
CA ARG A 138 15.00 -20.63 3.14
C ARG A 138 15.77 -21.86 2.70
N GLU A 139 15.97 -22.80 3.62
CA GLU A 139 16.63 -24.09 3.39
C GLU A 139 15.65 -25.24 3.60
N PRO A 140 15.88 -26.42 3.00
CA PRO A 140 15.07 -27.61 3.26
C PRO A 140 15.08 -28.00 4.75
N VAL A 141 13.94 -28.43 5.27
CA VAL A 141 13.74 -28.80 6.68
C VAL A 141 13.22 -30.24 6.82
N GLY A 142 13.49 -30.88 7.95
CA GLY A 142 12.85 -32.15 8.30
C GLY A 142 13.26 -33.35 7.44
N ALA A 143 14.56 -33.57 7.26
CA ALA A 143 15.11 -34.73 6.53
C ALA A 143 14.55 -36.08 7.00
N GLY A 144 14.25 -36.96 6.04
CA GLY A 144 13.68 -38.30 6.28
C GLY A 144 12.38 -38.52 5.49
N LEU A 145 11.65 -39.58 5.81
CA LEU A 145 10.34 -39.84 5.21
C LEU A 145 9.33 -38.76 5.61
N VAL A 146 8.44 -38.37 4.70
CA VAL A 146 7.44 -37.33 4.95
C VAL A 146 6.49 -37.72 6.09
N GLU A 147 6.21 -39.01 6.25
CA GLU A 147 5.34 -39.59 7.29
C GLU A 147 5.95 -39.50 8.69
N GLU A 148 7.27 -39.26 8.81
CA GLU A 148 7.92 -39.04 10.11
C GLU A 148 7.66 -37.64 10.67
N LEU A 149 6.99 -36.76 9.90
CA LEU A 149 6.55 -35.41 10.29
C LEU A 149 7.64 -34.50 10.87
N ARG A 150 8.93 -34.78 10.62
CA ARG A 150 10.07 -33.98 11.09
C ARG A 150 10.06 -32.54 10.56
N TRP A 151 9.42 -32.32 9.43
CA TRP A 151 9.22 -31.01 8.79
C TRP A 151 8.09 -30.20 9.43
N LEU A 152 7.16 -30.82 10.18
CA LEU A 152 5.92 -30.18 10.62
C LEU A 152 6.17 -29.02 11.59
N ASN A 153 7.02 -29.21 12.60
CA ASN A 153 7.36 -28.13 13.54
C ASN A 153 8.07 -26.96 12.85
N PRO A 154 9.14 -27.18 12.05
CA PRO A 154 9.76 -26.11 11.27
C PRO A 154 8.79 -25.38 10.33
N ALA A 155 7.91 -26.10 9.63
CA ALA A 155 6.94 -25.50 8.71
C ALA A 155 5.91 -24.61 9.44
N LEU A 156 5.38 -25.08 10.56
CA LEU A 156 4.45 -24.31 11.39
C LEU A 156 5.13 -23.08 12.02
N SER A 157 6.37 -23.21 12.48
CA SER A 157 7.15 -22.08 13.02
C SER A 157 7.38 -21.03 11.95
N ALA A 158 7.85 -21.43 10.75
CA ALA A 158 8.11 -20.49 9.66
C ALA A 158 6.82 -19.78 9.18
N HIS A 159 5.67 -20.47 9.23
CA HIS A 159 4.38 -19.81 8.99
C HIS A 159 4.08 -18.78 10.10
N ALA A 160 4.16 -19.18 11.37
CA ALA A 160 3.85 -18.32 12.51
C ALA A 160 4.69 -17.04 12.53
N ASP A 161 5.99 -17.14 12.24
CA ASP A 161 6.93 -16.02 12.17
C ASP A 161 6.54 -14.99 11.08
N SER A 162 5.76 -15.42 10.08
CA SER A 162 5.29 -14.60 8.95
C SER A 162 3.77 -14.45 8.91
N ALA A 163 3.04 -14.81 9.98
CA ALA A 163 1.58 -14.92 9.96
C ALA A 163 0.88 -13.61 9.57
N LEU A 164 1.35 -12.46 10.07
CA LEU A 164 0.78 -11.15 9.69
C LEU A 164 0.82 -10.92 8.17
N ARG A 165 1.90 -11.36 7.54
CA ARG A 165 2.20 -11.20 6.11
C ARG A 165 1.40 -12.19 5.26
N LEU A 166 1.39 -13.46 5.68
CA LEU A 166 0.71 -14.56 4.99
C LEU A 166 -0.82 -14.43 5.09
N ASN A 167 -1.34 -14.18 6.28
CA ASN A 167 -2.78 -14.11 6.53
C ASN A 167 -3.39 -12.80 6.00
N ASN A 168 -2.56 -11.79 5.71
CA ASN A 168 -2.96 -10.56 5.01
C ASN A 168 -2.23 -10.39 3.66
N HIS A 169 -1.96 -11.48 2.94
CA HIS A 169 -1.09 -11.47 1.74
C HIS A 169 -1.46 -10.39 0.70
N ARG A 170 -2.75 -10.06 0.54
CA ARG A 170 -3.21 -9.00 -0.39
C ARG A 170 -2.73 -7.60 -0.01
N ARG A 171 -2.37 -7.39 1.26
CA ARG A 171 -1.86 -6.12 1.83
C ARG A 171 -0.34 -6.15 2.07
N TYR A 172 0.34 -7.26 1.77
CA TYR A 172 1.74 -7.46 2.14
C TYR A 172 2.73 -7.34 0.96
N PHE A 173 2.28 -6.89 -0.20
CA PHE A 173 3.21 -6.59 -1.27
C PHE A 173 4.17 -5.48 -0.85
N HIS A 174 5.44 -5.63 -1.20
CA HIS A 174 6.46 -4.58 -1.03
C HIS A 174 7.08 -4.23 -2.37
N THR A 175 7.64 -3.03 -2.48
CA THR A 175 8.42 -2.60 -3.65
C THR A 175 9.88 -2.42 -3.23
N HIS A 176 10.81 -2.83 -4.10
CA HIS A 176 12.24 -2.60 -3.89
C HIS A 176 12.68 -1.17 -4.28
N PHE A 177 11.85 -0.45 -5.05
CA PHE A 177 12.19 0.87 -5.58
C PHE A 177 11.05 1.87 -5.27
N PRO A 178 10.77 2.16 -3.99
CA PRO A 178 9.70 3.08 -3.63
C PRO A 178 9.94 4.47 -4.22
N GLY A 179 8.90 5.08 -4.79
CA GLY A 179 8.97 6.38 -5.46
C GLY A 179 9.75 6.39 -6.78
N THR A 180 10.13 5.23 -7.32
CA THR A 180 10.80 5.11 -8.61
C THR A 180 10.09 4.09 -9.48
N GLU A 181 9.64 4.53 -10.65
CA GLU A 181 9.12 3.67 -11.70
C GLU A 181 10.27 3.16 -12.58
N LEU A 182 10.32 1.86 -12.80
CA LEU A 182 11.27 1.20 -13.69
C LEU A 182 10.50 0.58 -14.86
N GLU A 183 10.75 1.04 -16.09
CA GLU A 183 9.99 0.58 -17.25
C GLU A 183 10.80 0.52 -18.55
N TYR A 184 10.44 -0.46 -19.39
CA TYR A 184 10.82 -0.51 -20.79
C TYR A 184 9.61 -0.27 -21.67
N LYS A 185 9.80 0.43 -22.80
CA LYS A 185 8.73 0.71 -23.76
C LYS A 185 9.02 0.17 -25.14
N TYR A 186 7.93 -0.08 -25.86
CA TYR A 186 7.94 -0.44 -27.26
C TYR A 186 6.84 0.37 -27.94
N ASN A 187 7.22 1.27 -28.84
CA ASN A 187 6.22 1.86 -29.72
C ASN A 187 5.74 0.77 -30.67
N ILE A 188 4.44 0.50 -30.66
CA ILE A 188 3.82 -0.49 -31.54
C ILE A 188 3.04 0.24 -32.63
N THR A 189 2.69 -0.49 -33.69
CA THR A 189 1.91 0.07 -34.80
C THR A 189 0.63 0.77 -34.26
N PRO A 190 0.35 2.04 -34.61
CA PRO A 190 -0.77 2.81 -34.02
C PRO A 190 -2.16 2.16 -34.14
N ARG A 191 -2.37 1.33 -35.17
CA ARG A 191 -3.62 0.59 -35.42
C ARG A 191 -3.54 -0.89 -35.01
N ALA A 192 -2.57 -1.25 -34.16
CA ALA A 192 -2.48 -2.61 -33.65
C ALA A 192 -3.74 -2.98 -32.84
N ASP A 193 -4.19 -4.22 -33.01
CA ASP A 193 -5.20 -4.80 -32.12
C ASP A 193 -4.54 -5.14 -30.78
N ILE A 194 -4.62 -4.19 -29.85
CA ILE A 194 -4.02 -4.31 -28.52
C ILE A 194 -4.72 -5.39 -27.67
N TRP A 195 -5.98 -5.72 -27.94
CA TRP A 195 -6.68 -6.81 -27.24
C TRP A 195 -6.13 -8.17 -27.66
N THR A 196 -6.08 -8.45 -28.97
CA THR A 196 -5.53 -9.70 -29.49
C THR A 196 -4.08 -9.88 -29.06
N SER A 197 -3.31 -8.79 -29.02
CA SER A 197 -1.92 -8.80 -28.53
C SER A 197 -1.84 -9.19 -27.05
N ALA A 198 -2.66 -8.58 -26.20
CA ALA A 198 -2.70 -8.86 -24.76
C ALA A 198 -3.10 -10.31 -24.45
N VAL A 199 -4.17 -10.83 -25.06
CA VAL A 199 -4.63 -12.20 -24.79
C VAL A 199 -3.69 -13.26 -25.38
N THR A 200 -2.99 -12.94 -26.47
CA THR A 200 -1.94 -13.82 -27.02
C THR A 200 -0.72 -13.88 -26.11
N LEU A 201 -0.30 -12.75 -25.53
CA LEU A 201 0.76 -12.71 -24.54
C LEU A 201 0.36 -13.51 -23.29
N LEU A 202 -0.86 -13.32 -22.78
CA LEU A 202 -1.37 -14.05 -21.63
C LEU A 202 -1.40 -15.57 -21.88
N LYS A 203 -1.79 -15.99 -23.09
CA LYS A 203 -1.73 -17.40 -23.50
C LYS A 203 -0.28 -17.93 -23.46
N ALA A 204 0.67 -17.20 -24.04
CA ALA A 204 2.09 -17.57 -24.02
C ALA A 204 2.65 -17.71 -22.59
N LEU A 205 2.24 -16.83 -21.67
CA LEU A 205 2.61 -16.94 -20.25
C LEU A 205 2.01 -18.18 -19.59
N ARG A 206 0.74 -18.52 -19.89
CA ARG A 206 0.08 -19.74 -19.38
C ARG A 206 0.74 -21.02 -19.91
N GLU A 207 1.17 -21.01 -21.16
CA GLU A 207 1.89 -22.11 -21.82
C GLU A 207 3.36 -22.20 -21.38
N GLY A 208 3.85 -21.22 -20.62
CA GLY A 208 5.20 -21.20 -20.05
C GLY A 208 6.28 -20.82 -21.06
N GLU A 209 5.94 -20.11 -22.14
CA GLU A 209 6.90 -19.63 -23.14
C GLU A 209 7.94 -18.67 -22.57
N LEU A 210 7.60 -17.95 -21.49
CA LEU A 210 8.55 -17.20 -20.68
C LEU A 210 8.99 -18.07 -19.49
N PRO A 211 10.24 -18.56 -19.46
CA PRO A 211 10.70 -19.47 -18.41
C PRO A 211 10.55 -18.87 -17.01
N ASP A 212 10.18 -19.71 -16.05
CA ASP A 212 10.01 -19.39 -14.63
C ASP A 212 8.93 -18.35 -14.30
N CYS A 213 8.24 -17.80 -15.29
CA CYS A 213 7.22 -16.79 -15.12
C CYS A 213 5.83 -17.35 -15.39
N ARG A 214 4.85 -16.94 -14.60
CA ARG A 214 3.44 -17.30 -14.79
C ARG A 214 2.56 -16.06 -14.63
N PRO A 215 1.32 -16.08 -15.16
CA PRO A 215 0.37 -15.00 -14.84
C PRO A 215 0.21 -14.86 -13.32
N GLU A 216 0.13 -13.62 -12.83
CA GLU A 216 -0.07 -13.38 -11.40
C GLU A 216 -1.38 -14.03 -10.94
N TYR A 217 -1.29 -14.85 -9.90
CA TYR A 217 -2.43 -15.61 -9.40
C TYR A 217 -3.63 -14.69 -9.09
N ARG A 218 -4.74 -14.90 -9.81
CA ARG A 218 -6.03 -14.17 -9.73
C ARG A 218 -5.93 -12.66 -9.99
N ASN A 219 -4.89 -12.21 -10.68
CA ASN A 219 -4.72 -10.82 -11.07
C ASN A 219 -4.11 -10.69 -12.48
N GLU A 220 -4.31 -11.71 -13.33
CA GLU A 220 -3.55 -11.88 -14.56
C GLU A 220 -3.86 -10.85 -15.67
N LEU A 221 -5.08 -10.31 -15.71
CA LEU A 221 -5.55 -9.39 -16.74
C LEU A 221 -6.43 -8.31 -16.11
N GLN A 222 -6.10 -7.05 -16.35
CA GLN A 222 -6.94 -5.90 -15.99
C GLN A 222 -7.26 -5.07 -17.24
N ILE A 223 -8.43 -4.43 -17.24
CA ILE A 223 -8.90 -3.60 -18.34
C ILE A 223 -9.10 -2.19 -17.79
N ASN A 224 -8.44 -1.22 -18.41
CA ASN A 224 -8.49 0.16 -18.01
C ASN A 224 -9.00 1.03 -19.16
N TYR A 225 -9.92 1.93 -18.84
CA TYR A 225 -10.48 2.92 -19.75
C TYR A 225 -10.63 4.23 -18.99
N PHE A 226 -9.91 5.27 -19.41
CA PHE A 226 -10.03 6.58 -18.81
C PHE A 226 -9.48 7.67 -19.74
N ASP A 227 -9.99 8.88 -19.57
CA ASP A 227 -9.39 10.08 -20.18
C ASP A 227 -8.23 10.56 -19.29
N ASN A 228 -7.23 11.21 -19.91
CA ASN A 228 -6.03 11.66 -19.22
C ASN A 228 -5.72 13.10 -19.57
N HIS A 229 -5.40 13.89 -18.54
CA HIS A 229 -4.99 15.29 -18.67
C HIS A 229 -3.53 15.41 -18.26
N LEU A 230 -2.65 15.61 -19.24
CA LEU A 230 -1.21 15.73 -19.01
C LEU A 230 -0.79 17.20 -19.08
N PHE A 231 0.06 17.59 -18.14
CA PHE A 231 0.69 18.90 -18.06
C PHE A 231 2.21 18.72 -18.08
N ASP A 232 2.85 19.43 -19.00
CA ASP A 232 4.30 19.48 -19.06
C ASP A 232 4.81 20.47 -18.01
N VAL A 233 5.63 19.98 -17.08
CA VAL A 233 6.22 20.80 -16.03
C VAL A 233 7.52 21.38 -16.55
N THR A 234 7.50 22.69 -16.75
CA THR A 234 8.58 23.50 -17.34
C THR A 234 9.40 24.27 -16.32
N GLY A 235 8.98 24.25 -15.05
CA GLY A 235 9.71 24.88 -13.96
C GLY A 235 8.98 24.70 -12.61
N PRO A 236 9.65 24.95 -11.47
CA PRO A 236 11.09 25.24 -11.36
C PRO A 236 11.97 24.04 -11.75
N ASP A 237 13.29 24.25 -11.95
CA ASP A 237 14.21 23.23 -12.47
C ASP A 237 14.19 21.91 -11.68
N SER A 238 13.97 21.98 -10.37
CA SER A 238 13.84 20.81 -9.49
C SER A 238 12.60 19.96 -9.74
N GLU A 239 11.63 20.47 -10.48
CA GLU A 239 10.32 19.87 -10.73
C GLU A 239 10.11 19.44 -12.20
N LEU A 240 11.14 19.56 -13.04
CA LEU A 240 11.03 19.28 -14.47
C LEU A 240 10.56 17.85 -14.75
N GLY A 241 9.56 17.73 -15.62
CA GLY A 241 8.88 16.47 -15.85
C GLY A 241 7.46 16.67 -16.34
N TYR A 242 6.52 15.90 -15.81
CA TYR A 242 5.11 16.09 -16.10
C TYR A 242 4.20 15.70 -14.94
N ALA A 243 3.02 16.29 -14.93
CA ALA A 243 1.89 15.92 -14.08
C ALA A 243 0.79 15.31 -14.97
N SER A 244 0.15 14.24 -14.52
CA SER A 244 -0.91 13.55 -15.25
C SER A 244 -2.07 13.29 -14.31
N PHE A 245 -3.26 13.74 -14.70
CA PHE A 245 -4.50 13.51 -13.97
C PHE A 245 -5.31 12.42 -14.65
N ILE A 246 -5.80 11.49 -13.84
CA ILE A 246 -6.73 10.43 -14.23
C ILE A 246 -7.99 10.60 -13.37
N PRO A 247 -9.16 10.85 -13.96
CA PRO A 247 -10.40 11.02 -13.21
C PRO A 247 -10.80 9.71 -12.53
N THR A 248 -11.34 9.82 -11.32
CA THR A 248 -11.93 8.71 -10.56
C THR A 248 -13.46 8.79 -10.59
N ILE A 249 -14.13 7.69 -10.24
CA ILE A 249 -15.60 7.57 -10.31
C ILE A 249 -16.34 8.48 -9.33
N ASP A 250 -15.66 8.94 -8.29
CA ASP A 250 -16.20 9.81 -7.24
C ASP A 250 -15.92 11.30 -7.50
N GLY A 251 -15.47 11.65 -8.71
CA GLY A 251 -15.21 13.04 -9.13
C GLY A 251 -13.83 13.58 -8.75
N ARG A 252 -13.02 12.80 -8.02
CA ARG A 252 -11.62 13.13 -7.70
C ARG A 252 -10.69 12.81 -8.90
N HIS A 253 -9.40 13.09 -8.72
CA HIS A 253 -8.37 12.75 -9.69
C HIS A 253 -7.18 12.05 -9.03
N VAL A 254 -6.70 10.98 -9.65
CA VAL A 254 -5.34 10.48 -9.39
C VAL A 254 -4.36 11.40 -10.10
N LEU A 255 -3.55 12.11 -9.32
CA LEU A 255 -2.42 12.90 -9.81
C LEU A 255 -1.16 12.03 -9.78
N LYS A 256 -0.56 11.81 -10.94
CA LYS A 256 0.78 11.23 -11.09
C LYS A 256 1.77 12.32 -11.47
N ARG A 257 2.79 12.54 -10.63
CA ARG A 257 3.90 13.45 -10.91
C ARG A 257 5.15 12.64 -11.23
N LYS A 258 5.81 12.97 -12.32
CA LYS A 258 7.02 12.27 -12.77
C LYS A 258 8.12 13.25 -13.08
N TRP A 259 9.28 13.09 -12.44
CA TRP A 259 10.44 13.94 -12.61
C TRP A 259 11.38 13.32 -13.64
N CYS A 260 11.57 14.03 -14.74
CA CYS A 260 12.45 13.62 -15.82
C CYS A 260 12.70 14.79 -16.78
N THR A 261 13.97 15.09 -17.05
CA THR A 261 14.35 15.98 -18.15
C THR A 261 14.30 15.25 -19.49
N GLU A 262 14.59 13.95 -19.49
CA GLU A 262 14.64 13.08 -20.67
C GLU A 262 13.90 11.75 -20.44
N ASP A 263 13.50 11.12 -21.54
CA ASP A 263 12.89 9.80 -21.54
C ASP A 263 13.92 8.73 -21.18
N THR A 264 13.73 8.08 -20.02
CA THR A 264 14.70 7.16 -19.42
C THR A 264 14.01 5.94 -18.81
N PHE A 265 14.81 4.91 -18.51
CA PHE A 265 14.36 3.64 -17.91
C PHE A 265 13.77 3.81 -16.50
N ALA A 266 14.41 4.66 -15.68
CA ALA A 266 14.06 4.84 -14.28
C ALA A 266 13.64 6.29 -14.05
N ARG A 267 12.46 6.50 -13.45
CA ARG A 267 11.91 7.83 -13.22
C ARG A 267 11.34 7.94 -11.83
N ARG A 268 11.62 9.05 -11.14
CA ARG A 268 10.96 9.34 -9.87
C ARG A 268 9.47 9.58 -10.14
N GLU A 269 8.60 8.95 -9.36
CA GLU A 269 7.15 9.13 -9.42
C GLU A 269 6.59 9.41 -8.01
N GLU A 270 5.57 10.25 -7.98
CA GLU A 270 4.69 10.45 -6.84
C GLU A 270 3.25 10.32 -7.32
N ILE A 271 2.42 9.63 -6.54
CA ILE A 271 1.01 9.40 -6.85
C ILE A 271 0.19 9.89 -5.67
N ALA A 272 -0.79 10.76 -5.93
CA ALA A 272 -1.73 11.26 -4.95
C ALA A 272 -3.16 11.18 -5.49
N VAL A 273 -4.16 11.16 -4.61
CA VAL A 273 -5.57 11.36 -4.96
C VAL A 273 -5.97 12.73 -4.47
N ILE A 274 -6.47 13.58 -5.38
CA ILE A 274 -6.82 14.96 -5.09
C ILE A 274 -8.27 15.25 -5.46
N ASP A 275 -8.88 16.17 -4.73
CA ASP A 275 -10.24 16.65 -4.99
C ASP A 275 -10.19 18.02 -5.66
N VAL A 276 -10.10 18.00 -7.00
CA VAL A 276 -10.00 19.20 -7.83
C VAL A 276 -10.93 19.04 -9.03
N ALA A 277 -11.74 20.06 -9.30
CA ALA A 277 -12.63 20.08 -10.46
C ALA A 277 -11.83 20.02 -11.77
N PRO A 278 -12.36 19.40 -12.84
CA PRO A 278 -11.64 19.22 -14.11
C PRO A 278 -11.10 20.51 -14.75
N ASP A 279 -11.76 21.65 -14.53
CA ASP A 279 -11.36 22.98 -15.01
C ASP A 279 -10.30 23.65 -14.11
N GLY A 280 -10.15 23.20 -12.87
CA GLY A 280 -9.19 23.72 -11.90
C GLY A 280 -7.81 23.04 -11.90
N LEU A 281 -7.58 22.03 -12.75
CA LEU A 281 -6.35 21.21 -12.72
C LEU A 281 -5.08 22.04 -12.93
N GLN A 282 -5.09 22.97 -13.89
CA GLN A 282 -3.93 23.82 -14.17
C GLN A 282 -3.64 24.78 -13.01
N ASP A 283 -4.68 25.37 -12.45
CA ASP A 283 -4.57 26.32 -11.35
C ASP A 283 -4.10 25.62 -10.08
N TYR A 284 -4.54 24.40 -9.82
CA TYR A 284 -4.00 23.57 -8.75
C TYR A 284 -2.48 23.37 -8.89
N LEU A 285 -1.99 22.99 -10.08
CA LEU A 285 -0.55 22.81 -10.29
C LEU A 285 0.23 24.12 -10.06
N ARG A 286 -0.33 25.27 -10.45
CA ARG A 286 0.34 26.58 -10.33
C ARG A 286 0.28 27.15 -8.92
N ALA A 287 -0.91 27.19 -8.32
CA ALA A 287 -1.17 27.86 -7.06
C ALA A 287 -0.81 26.99 -5.85
N GLU A 288 -1.20 25.71 -5.87
CA GLU A 288 -0.99 24.81 -4.73
C GLU A 288 0.40 24.16 -4.76
N LEU A 289 0.86 23.75 -5.94
CA LEU A 289 2.16 23.09 -6.09
C LEU A 289 3.29 24.01 -6.56
N GLY A 290 3.01 25.29 -6.88
CA GLY A 290 4.02 26.26 -7.28
C GLY A 290 4.71 25.96 -8.63
N LEU A 291 4.05 25.20 -9.52
CA LEU A 291 4.65 24.71 -10.75
C LEU A 291 4.39 25.64 -11.94
N GLN A 292 5.37 25.74 -12.84
CA GLN A 292 5.21 26.32 -14.16
C GLN A 292 4.85 25.21 -15.13
N VAL A 293 3.62 25.24 -15.64
CA VAL A 293 3.07 24.15 -16.44
C VAL A 293 2.46 24.62 -17.75
N ARG A 294 2.56 23.74 -18.75
CA ARG A 294 1.88 23.85 -20.05
C ARG A 294 0.92 22.68 -20.22
N ALA A 295 -0.36 22.97 -20.38
CA ALA A 295 -1.37 21.96 -20.71
C ALA A 295 -1.05 21.28 -22.04
N MET A 296 -1.21 19.96 -22.09
CA MET A 296 -1.12 19.14 -23.30
C MET A 296 -2.51 18.69 -23.74
N PRO A 297 -2.72 18.39 -25.05
CA PRO A 297 -4.00 17.89 -25.53
C PRO A 297 -4.47 16.69 -24.70
N PRO A 298 -5.70 16.70 -24.16
CA PRO A 298 -6.21 15.56 -23.42
C PRO A 298 -6.41 14.37 -24.36
N PHE A 299 -6.23 13.16 -23.82
CA PHE A 299 -6.31 11.93 -24.61
C PHE A 299 -7.04 10.84 -23.86
N ARG A 300 -7.74 10.00 -24.61
CA ARG A 300 -8.36 8.77 -24.12
C ARG A 300 -7.35 7.65 -24.12
N ARG A 301 -7.28 6.92 -23.00
CA ARG A 301 -6.42 5.76 -22.81
C ARG A 301 -7.26 4.49 -22.67
N VAL A 302 -7.00 3.52 -23.53
CA VAL A 302 -7.51 2.14 -23.42
C VAL A 302 -6.31 1.24 -23.20
N ARG A 303 -6.29 0.52 -22.08
CA ARG A 303 -5.11 -0.24 -21.65
C ARG A 303 -5.50 -1.61 -21.12
N TYR A 304 -4.76 -2.64 -21.57
CA TYR A 304 -4.88 -4.01 -21.08
C TYR A 304 -3.61 -4.41 -20.35
N ASP A 305 -3.75 -4.77 -19.07
CA ASP A 305 -2.62 -5.05 -18.19
C ASP A 305 -2.48 -6.54 -17.95
N ILE A 306 -1.38 -7.11 -18.42
CA ILE A 306 -1.02 -8.51 -18.17
C ILE A 306 -0.03 -8.54 -17.01
N GLN A 307 -0.42 -9.13 -15.89
CA GLN A 307 0.45 -9.26 -14.72
C GLN A 307 1.18 -10.60 -14.73
N CYS A 308 2.49 -10.55 -14.54
CA CYS A 308 3.39 -11.68 -14.63
C CYS A 308 4.23 -11.78 -13.36
N GLU A 309 4.21 -12.94 -12.69
CA GLU A 309 5.00 -13.21 -11.50
C GLU A 309 6.17 -14.14 -11.85
N SER A 310 7.38 -13.80 -11.39
CA SER A 310 8.51 -14.73 -11.39
C SER A 310 8.31 -15.76 -10.29
N MET A 311 8.09 -17.02 -10.67
CA MET A 311 8.00 -18.15 -9.74
C MET A 311 9.33 -18.38 -9.01
N ARG A 312 10.44 -17.83 -9.53
CA ARG A 312 11.74 -17.88 -8.87
C ARG A 312 11.81 -16.88 -7.72
N THR A 313 11.55 -15.60 -7.95
CA THR A 313 11.80 -14.54 -6.95
C THR A 313 10.56 -14.09 -6.18
N GLY A 314 9.38 -14.27 -6.77
CA GLY A 314 8.12 -13.65 -6.34
C GLY A 314 7.97 -12.20 -6.83
N HIS A 315 8.88 -11.67 -7.66
CA HIS A 315 8.73 -10.35 -8.26
C HIS A 315 7.60 -10.35 -9.29
N VAL A 316 6.80 -9.29 -9.30
CA VAL A 316 5.65 -9.09 -10.19
C VAL A 316 5.95 -7.95 -11.14
N TYR A 317 5.77 -8.24 -12.42
CA TYR A 317 5.98 -7.34 -13.55
C TYR A 317 4.67 -7.17 -14.32
N GLY A 318 4.33 -5.93 -14.64
CA GLY A 318 3.20 -5.63 -15.51
C GLY A 318 3.65 -5.46 -16.95
N ILE A 319 2.91 -6.04 -17.88
CA ILE A 319 3.08 -5.84 -19.32
C ILE A 319 1.79 -5.25 -19.88
N PHE A 320 1.88 -4.04 -20.40
CA PHE A 320 0.72 -3.19 -20.68
C PHE A 320 0.62 -2.89 -22.16
N PHE A 321 -0.49 -3.26 -22.78
CA PHE A 321 -0.81 -2.83 -24.13
C PHE A 321 -1.71 -1.61 -24.05
N ASP A 322 -1.25 -0.50 -24.60
CA ASP A 322 -1.78 0.83 -24.36
C ASP A 322 -2.08 1.54 -25.67
N HIS A 323 -3.30 2.02 -25.81
CA HIS A 323 -3.76 2.82 -26.94
C HIS A 323 -4.22 4.19 -26.43
N CYS A 324 -3.53 5.23 -26.87
CA CYS A 324 -3.84 6.62 -26.56
C CYS A 324 -4.32 7.35 -27.83
N SER A 325 -5.50 7.95 -27.79
CA SER A 325 -6.06 8.76 -28.88
C SER A 325 -6.45 10.15 -28.36
N LEU A 326 -6.12 11.23 -29.07
CA LEU A 326 -6.48 12.57 -28.61
C LEU A 326 -8.00 12.77 -28.65
N LEU A 327 -8.56 13.49 -27.68
CA LEU A 327 -10.02 13.69 -27.61
C LEU A 327 -10.55 14.53 -28.78
N GLU A 328 -9.82 15.59 -29.16
CA GLU A 328 -10.20 16.49 -30.25
C GLU A 328 -9.65 16.05 -31.62
N ALA A 329 -8.74 15.09 -31.65
CA ALA A 329 -8.19 14.51 -32.88
C ALA A 329 -7.99 12.98 -32.73
N PRO A 330 -9.07 12.18 -32.71
CA PRO A 330 -8.98 10.74 -32.40
C PRO A 330 -8.16 9.91 -33.39
N ASP A 331 -7.86 10.45 -34.57
CA ASP A 331 -6.95 9.85 -35.57
C ASP A 331 -5.47 10.00 -35.19
N VAL A 332 -5.14 10.93 -34.28
CA VAL A 332 -3.80 11.11 -33.72
C VAL A 332 -3.63 10.13 -32.56
N VAL A 333 -2.89 9.05 -32.83
CA VAL A 333 -2.79 7.88 -31.94
C VAL A 333 -1.34 7.57 -31.58
N LEU A 334 -1.12 7.25 -30.31
CA LEU A 334 0.07 6.57 -29.81
C LEU A 334 -0.34 5.20 -29.27
N ALA A 335 0.22 4.14 -29.85
CA ALA A 335 0.08 2.78 -29.32
C ALA A 335 1.43 2.29 -28.78
N GLN A 336 1.43 1.73 -27.58
CA GLN A 336 2.64 1.23 -26.90
C GLN A 336 2.41 -0.13 -26.26
N CYS A 337 3.50 -0.89 -26.11
CA CYS A 337 3.63 -1.92 -25.10
C CYS A 337 4.62 -1.41 -24.04
N GLU A 338 4.27 -1.49 -22.76
CA GLU A 338 5.12 -1.09 -21.63
C GLU A 338 5.40 -2.34 -20.77
N MET A 339 6.61 -2.50 -20.21
CA MET A 339 6.92 -3.52 -19.19
C MET A 339 7.50 -2.82 -17.97
N GLU A 340 6.89 -3.04 -16.81
CA GLU A 340 7.17 -2.33 -15.56
C GLU A 340 7.37 -3.30 -14.40
N TYR A 341 8.31 -3.03 -13.49
CA TYR A 341 8.34 -3.69 -12.18
C TYR A 341 7.32 -3.06 -11.24
N LEU A 342 6.47 -3.88 -10.62
CA LEU A 342 5.39 -3.38 -9.76
C LEU A 342 5.68 -3.59 -8.28
N ARG A 343 5.96 -4.84 -7.90
CA ARG A 343 5.98 -5.27 -6.50
C ARG A 343 6.55 -6.68 -6.35
N SER A 344 6.76 -7.11 -5.12
CA SER A 344 7.25 -8.44 -4.77
C SER A 344 6.30 -9.13 -3.80
N ARG A 345 5.97 -10.38 -4.10
CA ARG A 345 5.23 -11.33 -3.25
C ARG A 345 6.19 -12.40 -2.75
N SER A 346 7.15 -12.02 -1.91
CA SER A 346 8.13 -12.95 -1.35
C SER A 346 8.32 -12.68 0.12
N LEU A 347 8.40 -13.73 0.94
CA LEU A 347 8.75 -13.62 2.35
C LEU A 347 10.26 -13.67 2.59
N LEU A 348 10.98 -14.29 1.67
CA LEU A 348 12.38 -14.63 1.88
C LEU A 348 13.31 -13.46 1.61
N ASN A 349 12.75 -12.33 1.16
CA ASN A 349 13.44 -11.12 0.70
C ASN A 349 14.55 -11.49 -0.27
N ARG A 350 14.16 -11.82 -1.52
CA ARG A 350 15.13 -12.00 -2.60
C ARG A 350 15.73 -10.64 -2.98
N ASP A 351 17.00 -10.67 -3.38
CA ASP A 351 17.83 -9.49 -3.56
C ASP A 351 17.24 -8.52 -4.60
N GLN A 352 17.23 -7.23 -4.24
CA GLN A 352 16.83 -6.13 -5.13
C GLN A 352 17.56 -6.17 -6.49
N ASP A 353 18.77 -6.72 -6.54
CA ASP A 353 19.57 -6.88 -7.76
C ASP A 353 18.94 -7.84 -8.77
N GLU A 354 18.18 -8.85 -8.32
CA GLU A 354 17.49 -9.79 -9.21
C GLU A 354 16.35 -9.12 -9.99
N VAL A 355 15.77 -8.02 -9.46
CA VAL A 355 14.71 -7.30 -10.16
C VAL A 355 15.20 -6.83 -11.53
N LEU A 356 16.37 -6.19 -11.59
CA LEU A 356 16.92 -5.64 -12.84
C LEU A 356 17.33 -6.75 -13.82
N VAL A 357 17.89 -7.84 -13.30
CA VAL A 357 18.26 -9.02 -14.11
C VAL A 357 17.02 -9.67 -14.73
N GLU A 358 15.95 -9.84 -13.96
CA GLU A 358 14.68 -10.38 -14.45
C GLU A 358 14.00 -9.43 -15.43
N MET A 359 14.01 -8.12 -15.17
CA MET A 359 13.49 -7.13 -16.11
C MET A 359 14.19 -7.19 -17.47
N ASP A 360 15.52 -7.28 -17.51
CA ASP A 360 16.25 -7.38 -18.78
C ASP A 360 15.90 -8.67 -19.53
N ARG A 361 15.86 -9.81 -18.82
CA ARG A 361 15.44 -11.10 -19.39
C ARG A 361 14.02 -11.08 -19.96
N ILE A 362 13.07 -10.52 -19.21
CA ILE A 362 11.67 -10.40 -19.62
C ILE A 362 11.55 -9.41 -20.80
N SER A 363 12.30 -8.31 -20.77
CA SER A 363 12.36 -7.33 -21.86
C SER A 363 12.84 -7.96 -23.16
N LEU A 364 13.91 -8.77 -23.12
CA LEU A 364 14.44 -9.45 -24.31
C LEU A 364 13.42 -10.43 -24.90
N TRP A 365 12.78 -11.24 -24.04
CA TRP A 365 11.73 -12.16 -24.48
C TRP A 365 10.51 -11.41 -25.06
N LEU A 366 10.06 -10.34 -24.41
CA LEU A 366 8.94 -9.54 -24.87
C LEU A 366 9.26 -8.86 -26.21
N GLN A 367 10.48 -8.34 -26.40
CA GLN A 367 10.89 -7.76 -27.67
C GLN A 367 10.82 -8.77 -28.81
N ASP A 368 11.30 -10.00 -28.60
CA ASP A 368 11.21 -11.08 -29.58
C ASP A 368 9.74 -11.44 -29.86
N HIS A 369 8.93 -11.60 -28.81
CA HIS A 369 7.49 -11.89 -28.92
C HIS A 369 6.74 -10.84 -29.76
N LEU A 370 7.03 -9.56 -29.55
CA LEU A 370 6.43 -8.45 -30.30
C LEU A 370 6.97 -8.35 -31.74
N THR A 371 8.26 -8.61 -31.94
CA THR A 371 8.92 -8.54 -33.26
C THR A 371 8.43 -9.63 -34.20
N GLN A 372 8.31 -10.87 -33.70
CA GLN A 372 7.77 -12.01 -34.47
C GLN A 372 6.34 -11.76 -34.97
N ARG A 373 5.59 -10.88 -34.29
CA ARG A 373 4.22 -10.49 -34.64
C ARG A 373 4.16 -9.18 -35.44
N GLY A 374 5.31 -8.61 -35.81
CA GLY A 374 5.40 -7.37 -36.58
C GLY A 374 4.90 -6.13 -35.85
N LEU A 375 4.80 -6.16 -34.51
CA LEU A 375 4.24 -5.06 -33.72
C LEU A 375 5.24 -3.93 -33.51
N THR A 376 6.51 -4.28 -33.30
CA THR A 376 7.61 -3.32 -33.08
C THR A 376 8.92 -3.85 -33.67
N LYS A 377 9.94 -2.98 -33.73
CA LYS A 377 11.29 -3.33 -34.17
C LYS A 377 12.35 -3.21 -33.09
N GLN A 378 12.11 -2.38 -32.07
CA GLN A 378 13.09 -2.09 -31.04
C GLN A 378 12.43 -1.53 -29.78
N ARG A 379 13.13 -1.68 -28.66
CA ARG A 379 12.86 -0.98 -27.41
C ARG A 379 13.09 0.52 -27.53
N THR A 380 12.38 1.30 -26.73
CA THR A 380 12.48 2.75 -26.62
C THR A 380 12.16 3.20 -25.20
N PHE A 381 12.35 4.49 -24.91
CA PHE A 381 11.84 5.15 -23.71
C PHE A 381 10.80 6.24 -24.04
N TYR A 382 10.47 6.40 -25.33
CA TYR A 382 9.56 7.41 -25.86
C TYR A 382 8.28 7.54 -25.03
N SER A 383 8.11 8.70 -24.40
CA SER A 383 7.00 8.95 -23.48
C SER A 383 5.82 9.62 -24.17
N LYS A 384 4.66 9.51 -23.52
CA LYS A 384 3.44 10.24 -23.89
C LYS A 384 3.67 11.76 -23.87
N ARG A 385 4.53 12.28 -22.98
CA ARG A 385 4.93 13.69 -22.97
C ARG A 385 5.68 14.08 -24.24
N THR A 386 6.66 13.28 -24.66
CA THR A 386 7.41 13.51 -25.92
C THR A 386 6.47 13.46 -27.13
N PHE A 387 5.58 12.47 -27.18
CA PHE A 387 4.53 12.39 -28.19
C PHE A 387 3.67 13.65 -28.27
N LEU A 388 3.13 14.12 -27.15
CA LEU A 388 2.27 15.30 -27.13
C LEU A 388 3.03 16.57 -27.52
N ARG A 389 4.30 16.71 -27.14
CA ARG A 389 5.16 17.82 -27.58
C ARG A 389 5.37 17.83 -29.09
N GLU A 390 5.64 16.67 -29.69
CA GLU A 390 5.80 16.54 -31.14
C GLU A 390 4.50 16.82 -31.89
N VAL A 391 3.36 16.34 -31.36
CA VAL A 391 2.04 16.66 -31.91
C VAL A 391 1.80 18.17 -31.89
N LEU A 392 2.03 18.85 -30.76
CA LEU A 392 1.85 20.30 -30.67
C LEU A 392 2.83 21.10 -31.55
N ALA A 393 4.05 20.59 -31.75
CA ALA A 393 4.99 21.21 -32.66
C ALA A 393 4.52 21.12 -34.12
N ALA A 394 3.88 20.01 -34.51
CA ALA A 394 3.34 19.79 -35.85
C ALA A 394 1.95 20.41 -36.07
N ARG A 395 1.12 20.43 -35.02
CA ARG A 395 -0.28 20.87 -35.00
C ARG A 395 -0.56 21.79 -33.81
N PRO A 396 -0.06 23.05 -33.83
CA PRO A 396 -0.22 23.98 -32.72
C PRO A 396 -1.68 24.30 -32.38
N GLU A 397 -2.60 24.13 -33.35
CA GLU A 397 -4.04 24.34 -33.18
C GLU A 397 -4.69 23.35 -32.20
N LEU A 398 -4.02 22.23 -31.89
CA LEU A 398 -4.49 21.26 -30.89
C LEU A 398 -4.12 21.64 -29.46
N ALA A 399 -3.37 22.73 -29.26
CA ALA A 399 -3.06 23.21 -27.92
C ALA A 399 -4.35 23.52 -27.15
N PRO A 400 -4.54 23.00 -25.92
CA PRO A 400 -5.66 23.40 -25.08
C PRO A 400 -5.64 24.92 -24.90
N GLY A 401 -6.78 25.59 -25.11
CA GLY A 401 -6.90 27.01 -24.81
C GLY A 401 -6.79 27.27 -23.30
N ASP A 402 -6.42 28.49 -22.89
CA ASP A 402 -6.44 28.96 -21.49
C ASP A 402 -7.89 29.12 -20.94
N SER A 403 -8.88 28.42 -21.49
CA SER A 403 -10.29 28.51 -21.11
C SER A 403 -10.85 27.13 -20.80
N PRO A 404 -11.79 27.04 -19.83
CA PRO A 404 -12.26 25.78 -19.28
C PRO A 404 -12.93 24.90 -20.34
N CYS A 405 -12.68 23.60 -20.23
CA CYS A 405 -13.22 22.53 -21.07
C CYS A 405 -14.75 22.67 -21.27
N PRO A 406 -15.27 22.63 -22.51
CA PRO A 406 -16.70 22.69 -22.73
C PRO A 406 -17.40 21.34 -22.40
N LEU A 407 -18.31 21.43 -21.43
CA LEU A 407 -19.58 20.70 -21.28
C LEU A 407 -19.56 19.19 -20.92
N GLN A 408 -20.05 18.90 -19.71
CA GLN A 408 -21.02 17.82 -19.49
C GLN A 408 -22.46 18.40 -19.54
N PRO A 409 -23.50 17.58 -19.84
CA PRO A 409 -24.88 18.04 -19.94
C PRO A 409 -25.47 18.41 -18.56
N GLU A 410 -26.25 19.49 -18.55
CA GLU A 410 -26.87 20.11 -17.39
C GLU A 410 -27.77 19.17 -16.57
N ALA A 411 -27.57 19.15 -15.25
CA ALA A 411 -28.60 18.79 -14.28
C ALA A 411 -29.22 20.09 -13.73
N THR A 412 -30.50 20.28 -14.00
CA THR A 412 -31.32 21.43 -13.60
C THR A 412 -31.39 21.69 -12.09
N SER A 413 -31.40 22.98 -11.74
CA SER A 413 -31.43 23.61 -10.42
C SER A 413 -32.73 23.50 -9.62
N MET A 414 -32.64 23.62 -8.28
CA MET A 414 -33.54 24.43 -7.42
C MET A 414 -32.66 25.01 -6.27
N SER A 415 -32.34 26.32 -6.25
CA SER A 415 -33.00 27.44 -5.53
C SER A 415 -32.89 27.31 -3.98
N ASP A 416 -32.52 28.28 -3.13
CA ASP A 416 -32.47 29.76 -3.17
C ASP A 416 -31.56 30.35 -2.04
N ALA A 417 -30.94 31.53 -2.28
CA ALA A 417 -30.71 32.75 -1.46
C ALA A 417 -30.76 32.70 0.11
N LEU A 418 -30.02 33.44 0.97
CA LEU A 418 -29.26 34.74 1.07
C LEU A 418 -28.72 34.80 2.56
N PRO A 419 -28.12 35.89 3.12
CA PRO A 419 -27.00 36.78 2.74
C PRO A 419 -25.88 36.88 3.83
N ALA A 420 -24.80 37.59 3.49
CA ALA A 420 -23.64 37.91 4.35
C ALA A 420 -23.94 38.91 5.47
N GLN A 421 -23.20 38.81 6.61
CA GLN A 421 -22.95 39.91 7.53
C GLN A 421 -21.50 39.91 8.06
N THR A 422 -20.94 41.12 8.05
CA THR A 422 -19.61 41.55 8.50
C THR A 422 -19.53 41.74 10.02
N ALA A 423 -18.37 41.44 10.63
CA ALA A 423 -17.94 42.09 11.88
C ALA A 423 -16.42 42.00 12.08
N ASP A 424 -15.79 43.17 12.23
CA ASP A 424 -14.42 43.39 12.68
C ASP A 424 -14.22 43.03 14.16
N SER A 425 -13.02 42.57 14.55
CA SER A 425 -12.33 43.03 15.79
C SER A 425 -10.90 42.46 15.94
N GLU A 426 -10.00 43.33 16.39
CA GLU A 426 -8.55 43.17 16.60
C GLU A 426 -8.14 42.28 17.81
N PRO A 427 -6.86 41.83 17.91
CA PRO A 427 -6.42 40.85 18.91
C PRO A 427 -5.86 41.46 20.21
N HIS A 428 -6.05 40.76 21.33
CA HIS A 428 -5.44 41.06 22.64
C HIS A 428 -4.27 40.11 22.97
N ALA A 429 -3.22 40.67 23.57
CA ALA A 429 -1.90 40.08 23.86
C ALA A 429 -1.88 39.13 25.07
N ALA A 430 -1.05 38.08 24.99
CA ALA A 430 -0.78 37.10 26.04
C ALA A 430 0.27 37.60 27.06
N ALA A 431 0.10 37.23 28.33
CA ALA A 431 1.03 37.52 29.42
C ALA A 431 1.85 36.26 29.76
N ALA A 432 3.18 36.38 29.77
CA ALA A 432 4.13 35.32 30.11
C ALA A 432 4.64 35.44 31.56
N LEU A 433 4.84 34.29 32.23
CA LEU A 433 5.56 34.15 33.51
C LEU A 433 6.46 32.89 33.48
N PRO A 434 7.53 32.83 34.29
CA PRO A 434 8.86 32.45 33.84
C PRO A 434 9.21 30.96 33.98
N ALA A 435 10.03 30.49 33.02
CA ALA A 435 10.63 29.16 33.03
C ALA A 435 11.79 29.06 34.04
N THR A 436 11.75 28.04 34.90
CA THR A 436 12.91 27.63 35.70
C THR A 436 13.74 26.64 34.89
N ALA A 437 14.93 27.11 34.50
CA ALA A 437 15.95 26.33 33.82
C ALA A 437 16.58 25.29 34.74
N ASN A 438 16.77 24.08 34.21
CA ASN A 438 17.91 23.23 34.53
C ASN A 438 18.28 22.47 33.26
N GLY A 439 19.45 22.82 32.71
CA GLY A 439 19.94 22.26 31.46
C GLY A 439 20.76 20.99 31.64
N SER A 440 20.87 20.26 30.53
CA SER A 440 22.08 19.53 30.17
C SER A 440 22.23 19.55 28.65
N ASN A 441 23.28 20.23 28.18
CA ASN A 441 23.75 20.20 26.81
C ASN A 441 24.13 18.77 26.40
N GLY A 442 23.34 18.21 25.51
CA GLY A 442 23.64 17.07 24.66
C GLY A 442 22.51 16.99 23.64
N GLN A 443 22.82 16.89 22.35
CA GLN A 443 21.81 16.48 21.36
C GLN A 443 21.46 15.01 21.64
N GLY A 444 20.63 14.81 22.66
CA GLY A 444 20.24 13.53 23.19
C GLY A 444 18.73 13.36 23.03
N VAL A 445 18.33 12.11 22.81
CA VAL A 445 16.92 11.72 22.78
C VAL A 445 16.37 11.76 24.21
N THR A 446 15.29 12.52 24.44
CA THR A 446 14.58 12.58 25.71
C THR A 446 13.47 11.53 25.73
N HIS A 447 13.62 10.50 26.56
CA HIS A 447 12.60 9.46 26.75
C HIS A 447 11.61 9.88 27.86
N LEU A 448 10.32 9.92 27.54
CA LEU A 448 9.27 10.21 28.51
C LEU A 448 8.70 8.93 29.10
N THR A 449 8.60 8.90 30.42
CA THR A 449 8.00 7.77 31.16
C THR A 449 6.51 8.04 31.44
N TRP A 450 5.75 6.98 31.74
CA TRP A 450 4.34 7.12 32.15
C TRP A 450 4.12 8.05 33.35
N PRO A 451 4.92 7.99 34.44
CA PRO A 451 4.81 8.96 35.54
C PRO A 451 5.07 10.40 35.10
N ARG A 452 6.02 10.62 34.18
CA ARG A 452 6.26 11.97 33.65
C ARG A 452 5.05 12.46 32.86
N MET A 453 4.43 11.62 32.03
CA MET A 453 3.20 11.96 31.31
C MET A 453 2.06 12.32 32.25
N GLU A 454 1.87 11.57 33.34
CA GLU A 454 0.88 11.87 34.38
C GLU A 454 1.07 13.28 34.95
N GLU A 455 2.31 13.64 35.28
CA GLU A 455 2.66 14.97 35.80
C GLU A 455 2.36 16.07 34.76
N LEU A 456 2.75 15.87 33.50
CA LEU A 456 2.49 16.85 32.42
C LEU A 456 0.99 17.11 32.25
N VAL A 457 0.19 16.04 32.13
CA VAL A 457 -1.26 16.15 31.93
C VAL A 457 -1.93 16.76 33.18
N SER A 458 -1.47 16.40 34.38
CA SER A 458 -2.02 16.96 35.62
C SER A 458 -1.77 18.45 35.75
N ARG A 459 -0.58 18.93 35.34
CA ARG A 459 -0.27 20.37 35.30
C ARG A 459 -1.16 21.11 34.31
N ILE A 460 -1.37 20.56 33.12
CA ILE A 460 -2.29 21.10 32.12
C ILE A 460 -3.73 21.15 32.67
N ALA A 461 -4.19 20.08 33.34
CA ALA A 461 -5.52 20.02 33.92
C ALA A 461 -5.75 21.07 35.02
N VAL A 462 -4.74 21.37 35.84
CA VAL A 462 -4.81 22.46 36.83
C VAL A 462 -4.97 23.81 36.14
N ALA A 463 -4.12 24.12 35.16
CA ALA A 463 -4.19 25.39 34.43
C ALA A 463 -5.54 25.58 33.72
N ILE A 464 -6.11 24.52 33.14
CA ILE A 464 -7.44 24.58 32.51
C ILE A 464 -8.55 24.82 33.53
N ARG A 465 -8.46 24.23 34.73
CA ARG A 465 -9.46 24.44 35.78
C ARG A 465 -9.50 25.90 36.24
N ASP A 466 -8.33 26.53 36.34
CA ASP A 466 -8.21 27.94 36.73
C ASP A 466 -8.80 28.87 35.66
N ASP A 467 -8.73 28.48 34.38
CA ASP A 467 -9.27 29.22 33.23
C ASP A 467 -10.72 28.86 32.85
N GLY A 468 -11.32 27.88 33.55
CA GLY A 468 -12.65 27.31 33.29
C GLY A 468 -12.63 26.10 32.33
N ALA A 469 -13.39 25.06 32.71
CA ALA A 469 -13.45 23.81 31.96
C ALA A 469 -14.08 23.99 30.56
N PRO A 470 -13.49 23.40 29.50
CA PRO A 470 -14.06 23.45 28.15
C PRO A 470 -15.31 22.56 28.06
N GLN A 471 -16.09 22.72 26.99
CA GLN A 471 -17.29 21.92 26.75
C GLN A 471 -17.01 20.70 25.86
N THR A 472 -16.04 20.81 24.95
CA THR A 472 -15.63 19.73 24.04
C THR A 472 -14.09 19.67 24.01
N LEU A 473 -13.55 18.45 24.16
CA LEU A 473 -12.13 18.16 24.01
C LEU A 473 -11.91 17.48 22.66
N ILE A 474 -10.93 17.94 21.90
CA ILE A 474 -10.61 17.40 20.57
C ILE A 474 -9.16 16.95 20.57
N ALA A 475 -8.96 15.64 20.45
CA ALA A 475 -7.65 15.03 20.33
C ALA A 475 -7.15 15.15 18.89
N VAL A 476 -5.92 15.62 18.71
CA VAL A 476 -5.20 15.48 17.44
C VAL A 476 -4.66 14.06 17.38
N LEU A 477 -5.24 13.23 16.51
CA LEU A 477 -4.86 11.84 16.35
C LEU A 477 -3.64 11.72 15.43
N ARG A 478 -2.71 10.80 15.72
CA ARG A 478 -2.76 9.75 16.75
C ARG A 478 -2.21 10.16 18.12
N GLY A 479 -1.18 11.02 18.14
CA GLY A 479 -0.37 11.34 19.32
C GLY A 479 -1.15 11.94 20.49
N GLY A 480 -1.98 12.95 20.23
CA GLY A 480 -2.86 13.59 21.21
C GLY A 480 -3.94 12.69 21.83
N GLY A 481 -4.17 11.48 21.31
CA GLY A 481 -5.23 10.58 21.78
C GLY A 481 -5.06 10.16 23.25
N ILE A 482 -3.86 9.71 23.63
CA ILE A 482 -3.55 9.27 24.99
C ILE A 482 -3.69 10.41 26.01
N PRO A 483 -3.03 11.58 25.83
CA PRO A 483 -3.16 12.66 26.78
C PRO A 483 -4.58 13.27 26.80
N ALA A 484 -5.32 13.26 25.69
CA ALA A 484 -6.70 13.73 25.67
C ALA A 484 -7.64 12.84 26.50
N VAL A 485 -7.51 11.52 26.42
CA VAL A 485 -8.29 10.60 27.27
C VAL A 485 -7.97 10.82 28.74
N TRP A 486 -6.70 10.96 29.10
CA TRP A 486 -6.31 11.18 30.49
C TRP A 486 -6.83 12.52 31.02
N LEU A 487 -6.69 13.58 30.21
CA LEU A 487 -7.14 14.91 30.55
C LEU A 487 -8.67 14.99 30.69
N SER A 488 -9.43 14.28 29.84
CA SER A 488 -10.89 14.25 29.92
C SER A 488 -11.38 13.66 31.23
N HIS A 489 -10.74 12.60 31.73
CA HIS A 489 -11.04 12.04 33.04
C HIS A 489 -10.75 13.01 34.19
N GLN A 490 -9.62 13.73 34.14
CA GLN A 490 -9.27 14.71 35.17
C GLN A 490 -10.19 15.94 35.19
N LEU A 491 -10.73 16.33 34.03
CA LEU A 491 -11.64 17.46 33.88
C LEU A 491 -13.12 17.06 33.94
N GLY A 492 -13.44 15.76 33.96
CA GLY A 492 -14.81 15.25 33.95
C GLY A 492 -15.55 15.46 32.61
N LEU A 493 -14.81 15.55 31.50
CA LEU A 493 -15.36 15.82 30.17
C LEU A 493 -15.81 14.53 29.48
N ARG A 494 -17.04 14.54 28.96
CA ARG A 494 -17.60 13.39 28.22
C ARG A 494 -17.60 13.56 26.71
N ASP A 495 -17.61 14.81 26.23
CA ASP A 495 -17.55 15.10 24.80
C ASP A 495 -16.08 15.18 24.37
N VAL A 496 -15.53 14.02 23.99
CA VAL A 496 -14.17 13.86 23.49
C VAL A 496 -14.26 13.39 22.04
N ARG A 497 -13.63 14.14 21.13
CA ARG A 497 -13.62 13.88 19.69
C ARG A 497 -12.19 13.72 19.20
N GLY A 498 -12.01 13.13 18.03
CA GLY A 498 -10.71 12.95 17.40
C GLY A 498 -10.69 13.56 16.02
N VAL A 499 -9.65 14.33 15.72
CA VAL A 499 -9.36 14.81 14.36
C VAL A 499 -7.96 14.37 13.97
N GLU A 500 -7.83 13.87 12.77
CA GLU A 500 -6.56 13.53 12.15
C GLU A 500 -6.09 14.76 11.39
N VAL A 501 -4.95 15.30 11.78
CA VAL A 501 -4.32 16.43 11.09
C VAL A 501 -2.98 15.97 10.61
N THR A 502 -2.82 15.92 9.29
CA THR A 502 -1.60 15.44 8.67
C THR A 502 -0.73 16.62 8.24
N HIS A 503 0.58 16.48 8.45
CA HIS A 503 1.60 17.28 7.78
C HIS A 503 2.06 16.65 6.50
N THR A 504 1.54 15.48 6.15
CA THR A 504 2.09 14.63 5.12
C THR A 504 1.00 14.19 4.17
N VAL A 505 1.38 14.08 2.91
CA VAL A 505 0.50 13.65 1.82
C VAL A 505 0.11 12.16 1.95
N ASP A 506 0.75 11.39 2.85
CA ASP A 506 0.42 9.99 3.19
C ASP A 506 0.94 9.53 4.59
N ASP A 507 0.69 8.25 4.92
CA ASP A 507 1.05 7.54 6.18
C ASP A 507 2.45 6.86 6.17
N SER A 508 3.28 7.11 5.15
CA SER A 508 4.60 6.49 5.03
C SER A 508 5.63 7.12 5.97
N THR A 509 6.57 6.31 6.46
CA THR A 509 7.73 6.81 7.21
C THR A 509 8.62 7.65 6.28
N ASN A 510 8.73 8.95 6.56
CA ASN A 510 9.42 10.02 5.79
C ASN A 510 8.62 10.70 4.66
N ALA A 511 7.29 10.68 4.71
CA ALA A 511 6.44 11.44 3.78
C ALA A 511 6.78 12.95 3.75
N ALA A 512 6.69 13.57 2.57
CA ALA A 512 7.00 15.00 2.38
C ALA A 512 6.03 15.88 3.19
N LYS A 513 6.58 16.86 3.91
CA LYS A 513 5.79 17.78 4.74
C LYS A 513 5.08 18.82 3.87
N THR A 514 3.75 18.86 3.86
CA THR A 514 2.96 19.95 3.29
C THR A 514 3.26 21.25 4.05
N ALA A 515 3.30 22.39 3.35
CA ALA A 515 3.62 23.68 3.96
C ALA A 515 2.59 24.11 5.03
N GLN A 516 1.36 23.60 4.91
CA GLN A 516 0.27 23.77 5.87
C GLN A 516 -0.34 22.38 6.19
N PRO A 517 -0.71 22.11 7.45
CA PRO A 517 -1.38 20.87 7.83
C PRO A 517 -2.82 20.84 7.34
N VAL A 518 -3.29 19.65 6.98
CA VAL A 518 -4.67 19.43 6.48
C VAL A 518 -5.39 18.43 7.39
N ALA A 519 -6.64 18.71 7.72
CA ALA A 519 -7.48 17.76 8.44
C ALA A 519 -7.94 16.65 7.49
N VAL A 520 -7.64 15.39 7.82
CA VAL A 520 -7.95 14.20 7.00
C VAL A 520 -9.39 13.75 7.19
N ASN A 521 -9.94 13.94 8.39
CA ASN A 521 -11.31 13.54 8.75
C ASN A 521 -12.11 14.68 9.42
N PRO A 522 -12.23 15.86 8.79
CA PRO A 522 -12.84 17.04 9.43
C PRO A 522 -14.30 16.80 9.87
N ALA A 523 -15.01 15.86 9.24
CA ALA A 523 -16.35 15.45 9.66
C ALA A 523 -16.41 14.87 11.10
N SER A 524 -15.32 14.28 11.59
CA SER A 524 -15.18 13.77 12.97
C SER A 524 -15.20 14.88 14.01
N LEU A 525 -14.95 16.13 13.62
CA LEU A 525 -15.11 17.30 14.47
C LEU A 525 -16.56 17.44 14.95
N GLY A 526 -17.54 17.08 14.12
CA GLY A 526 -18.98 17.26 14.37
C GLY A 526 -19.38 18.73 14.56
N ASP A 527 -20.60 18.97 15.03
CA ASP A 527 -21.07 20.33 15.32
C ASP A 527 -20.44 20.85 16.63
N VAL A 528 -19.68 21.93 16.50
CA VAL A 528 -19.03 22.66 17.60
C VAL A 528 -19.51 24.11 17.70
N THR A 529 -20.56 24.47 16.96
CA THR A 529 -21.08 25.83 16.89
C THR A 529 -21.40 26.37 18.29
N GLY A 530 -20.83 27.51 18.65
CA GLY A 530 -21.06 28.18 19.93
C GLY A 530 -20.36 27.55 21.14
N ARG A 531 -19.56 26.49 20.97
CA ARG A 531 -18.91 25.76 22.08
C ARG A 531 -17.54 26.31 22.46
N ASP A 532 -17.14 26.10 23.72
CA ASP A 532 -15.76 26.23 24.19
C ASP A 532 -15.01 24.92 23.93
N VAL A 533 -14.04 24.97 23.02
CA VAL A 533 -13.30 23.82 22.49
C VAL A 533 -11.85 23.87 22.95
N LEU A 534 -11.36 22.74 23.46
CA LEU A 534 -9.94 22.53 23.75
C LEU A 534 -9.37 21.53 22.76
N ILE A 535 -8.32 21.93 22.02
CA ILE A 535 -7.53 21.04 21.16
C ILE A 535 -6.35 20.50 21.97
N MET A 536 -6.12 19.18 21.94
CA MET A 536 -5.02 18.52 22.65
C MET A 536 -4.13 17.73 21.70
N ASP A 537 -2.82 17.94 21.81
CA ASP A 537 -1.79 17.18 21.11
C ASP A 537 -0.68 16.71 22.07
N ASP A 538 0.12 15.72 21.70
CA ASP A 538 1.23 15.25 22.54
C ASP A 538 2.49 16.11 22.39
N VAL A 539 2.85 16.48 21.16
CA VAL A 539 4.02 17.32 20.86
C VAL A 539 3.74 18.40 19.83
N ALA A 540 4.27 19.59 20.08
CA ALA A 540 4.30 20.69 19.12
C ALA A 540 5.75 20.97 18.72
N GLY A 541 6.10 20.59 17.48
CA GLY A 541 7.35 21.02 16.82
C GLY A 541 7.17 22.38 16.17
N THR A 542 6.73 22.42 14.91
CA THR A 542 6.49 23.67 14.16
C THR A 542 5.27 24.46 14.64
N GLY A 543 4.42 23.86 15.47
CA GLY A 543 3.13 24.44 15.92
C GLY A 543 2.02 24.43 14.86
N HIS A 544 2.34 24.06 13.62
CA HIS A 544 1.40 24.12 12.51
C HIS A 544 0.21 23.16 12.70
N THR A 545 0.42 21.91 13.14
CA THR A 545 -0.68 20.90 13.33
C THR A 545 -1.76 21.45 14.25
N LEU A 546 -1.30 21.97 15.39
CA LEU A 546 -2.14 22.52 16.43
C LEU A 546 -2.89 23.77 15.92
N ALA A 547 -2.24 24.59 15.08
CA ALA A 547 -2.87 25.74 14.45
C ALA A 547 -3.94 25.35 13.42
N ALA A 548 -3.75 24.31 12.61
CA ALA A 548 -4.79 23.84 11.69
C ALA A 548 -5.99 23.23 12.42
N ALA A 549 -5.75 22.43 13.45
CA ALA A 549 -6.82 21.89 14.30
C ALA A 549 -7.63 23.02 14.97
N ALA A 550 -6.94 24.07 15.46
CA ALA A 550 -7.59 25.23 16.05
C ALA A 550 -8.43 26.00 15.00
N ARG A 551 -7.88 26.24 13.80
CA ARG A 551 -8.61 26.89 12.70
C ARG A 551 -9.85 26.10 12.31
N LEU A 552 -9.73 24.77 12.17
CA LEU A 552 -10.87 23.92 11.86
C LEU A 552 -12.01 24.08 12.87
N ALA A 553 -11.70 24.13 14.16
CA ALA A 553 -12.70 24.36 15.20
C ALA A 553 -13.30 25.77 15.14
N THR A 554 -12.48 26.79 14.88
CA THR A 554 -12.93 28.18 14.70
C THR A 554 -13.86 28.32 13.50
N ASP A 555 -13.48 27.77 12.34
CA ASP A 555 -14.24 27.84 11.10
C ASP A 555 -15.56 27.06 11.20
N ALA A 556 -15.59 25.99 12.01
CA ALA A 556 -16.80 25.26 12.37
C ALA A 556 -17.69 25.98 13.41
N GLY A 557 -17.37 27.23 13.77
CA GLY A 557 -18.21 28.10 14.59
C GLY A 557 -18.00 27.98 16.10
N ALA A 558 -16.89 27.40 16.57
CA ALA A 558 -16.59 27.36 18.00
C ALA A 558 -16.51 28.79 18.60
N ARG A 559 -17.13 29.00 19.75
CA ARG A 559 -17.15 30.31 20.45
C ARG A 559 -15.79 30.66 21.04
N ARG A 560 -15.06 29.65 21.51
CA ARG A 560 -13.72 29.81 22.10
C ARG A 560 -12.90 28.58 21.74
N VAL A 561 -11.68 28.78 21.27
CA VAL A 561 -10.75 27.69 20.96
C VAL A 561 -9.49 27.91 21.79
N ARG A 562 -9.09 26.88 22.54
CA ARG A 562 -7.85 26.82 23.33
C ARG A 562 -7.03 25.64 22.88
N THR A 563 -5.72 25.70 23.08
CA THR A 563 -4.79 24.65 22.67
C THR A 563 -3.95 24.17 23.84
N ALA A 564 -3.76 22.87 23.96
CA ALA A 564 -2.94 22.24 24.97
C ALA A 564 -1.97 21.24 24.33
N VAL A 565 -0.74 21.21 24.85
CA VAL A 565 0.29 20.27 24.39
C VAL A 565 1.10 19.75 25.57
N CYS A 566 1.41 18.45 25.60
CA CYS A 566 2.27 17.90 26.64
C CYS A 566 3.70 18.45 26.52
N VAL A 567 4.25 18.51 25.30
CA VAL A 567 5.63 18.94 25.05
C VAL A 567 5.71 19.92 23.88
N VAL A 568 6.42 21.03 24.07
CA VAL A 568 6.92 21.84 22.95
C VAL A 568 8.38 21.47 22.70
N ASN A 569 8.70 21.19 21.44
CA ASN A 569 10.08 21.06 20.99
C ASN A 569 10.54 22.42 20.44
N GLU A 570 11.33 23.12 21.24
CA GLU A 570 11.74 24.50 20.93
C GLU A 570 12.66 24.57 19.70
N ASP A 571 13.50 23.56 19.47
CA ASP A 571 14.41 23.51 18.31
C ASP A 571 13.66 23.44 16.97
N ASN A 572 12.46 22.88 16.98
CA ASN A 572 11.62 22.71 15.79
C ASN A 572 10.55 23.79 15.67
N TRP A 573 10.51 24.76 16.59
CA TRP A 573 9.49 25.80 16.60
C TRP A 573 9.73 26.84 15.50
N THR A 574 8.81 26.92 14.54
CA THR A 574 8.89 27.84 13.40
C THR A 574 7.83 28.94 13.45
N GLY A 575 7.08 29.05 14.54
CA GLY A 575 6.07 30.07 14.75
C GLY A 575 6.68 31.47 14.87
N ARG A 576 5.98 32.50 14.37
CA ARG A 576 6.43 33.90 14.43
C ARG A 576 6.55 34.44 15.86
N LEU A 577 5.77 33.89 16.79
CA LEU A 577 5.81 34.20 18.22
C LEU A 577 6.33 32.99 19.00
N PRO A 578 6.90 33.19 20.20
CA PRO A 578 7.28 32.08 21.09
C PRO A 578 6.10 31.14 21.35
N ALA A 579 6.39 29.86 21.63
CA ALA A 579 5.36 28.86 21.84
C ALA A 579 4.44 29.21 23.01
N GLU A 580 4.99 29.79 24.09
CA GLU A 580 4.29 30.25 25.28
C GLU A 580 3.32 31.41 25.00
N ALA A 581 3.56 32.16 23.92
CA ALA A 581 2.67 33.21 23.47
C ALA A 581 1.59 32.69 22.48
N THR A 582 1.69 31.44 22.02
CA THR A 582 0.85 30.88 20.95
C THR A 582 -0.01 29.70 21.42
N VAL A 583 0.53 28.83 22.28
CA VAL A 583 -0.16 27.67 22.84
C VAL A 583 -0.74 28.02 24.20
N THR A 584 -2.02 27.73 24.43
CA THR A 584 -2.70 28.15 25.68
C THR A 584 -2.16 27.44 26.91
N TYR A 585 -1.90 26.13 26.80
CA TYR A 585 -1.40 25.31 27.91
C TYR A 585 -0.24 24.43 27.45
N ILE A 586 0.92 24.57 28.09
CA ILE A 586 2.12 23.78 27.78
C ILE A 586 2.49 22.96 29.02
N GLY A 587 2.64 21.65 28.85
CA GLY A 587 3.13 20.78 29.91
C GLY A 587 4.61 21.02 30.20
N THR A 588 5.46 21.00 29.17
CA THR A 588 6.89 21.31 29.28
C THR A 588 7.46 21.76 27.94
N ILE A 589 8.58 22.47 27.99
CA ILE A 589 9.40 22.82 26.83
C ILE A 589 10.69 22.00 26.90
N THR A 590 11.18 21.53 25.75
CA THR A 590 12.41 20.75 25.65
C THR A 590 13.14 21.01 24.34
N HIS A 591 14.39 20.56 24.29
CA HIS A 591 15.28 20.60 23.13
C HIS A 591 15.65 19.15 22.74
N GLY A 592 15.90 18.89 21.46
CA GLY A 592 16.22 17.56 20.95
C GLY A 592 15.00 16.67 20.68
N TRP A 593 15.24 15.42 20.26
CA TRP A 593 14.18 14.47 19.91
C TRP A 593 13.50 13.92 21.17
N VAL A 594 12.18 13.77 21.15
CA VAL A 594 11.39 13.23 22.28
C VAL A 594 10.80 11.90 21.87
N VAL A 595 10.94 10.88 22.71
CA VAL A 595 10.31 9.57 22.52
C VAL A 595 9.24 9.40 23.59
N PHE A 596 8.01 9.17 23.15
CA PHE A 596 6.87 8.96 24.06
C PHE A 596 6.75 7.49 24.49
N PRO A 597 6.15 7.20 25.67
CA PRO A 597 6.12 5.85 26.21
C PRO A 597 5.26 4.87 25.37
N TRP A 598 4.43 5.38 24.45
CA TRP A 598 3.63 4.55 23.52
C TRP A 598 4.33 4.27 22.17
N GLU A 599 5.51 4.85 21.91
CA GLU A 599 6.27 4.63 20.67
C GLU A 599 7.22 3.42 20.74
N GLY A 600 7.26 2.73 21.89
CA GLY A 600 7.83 1.40 22.04
C GLY A 600 9.32 1.31 21.75
N ASN A 601 10.16 1.82 22.66
CA ASN A 601 11.61 1.67 22.59
C ASN A 601 12.27 1.56 23.98
N ASP A 602 11.66 0.82 24.90
CA ASP A 602 12.33 0.44 26.15
C ASP A 602 13.03 -0.92 25.97
N GLU A 603 14.19 -0.88 25.31
CA GLU A 603 15.25 -1.90 25.43
C GLU A 603 16.22 -1.61 26.60
N HIS A 604 15.88 -0.72 27.53
CA HIS A 604 16.72 -0.47 28.71
C HIS A 604 15.91 -0.40 30.02
N GLU A 605 16.11 -1.46 30.84
CA GLU A 605 16.02 -1.59 32.31
C GLU A 605 15.59 -0.31 33.09
N HIS A 606 14.63 -0.34 34.03
CA HIS A 606 14.41 -1.26 35.15
C HIS A 606 12.96 -1.23 35.66
#